data_AF-A0A2H5VKL6-F1
#
_entry.id   AF-A0A2H5VKL6-F1
#
_cell.length_a   1.000
_cell.length_b   1.000
_cell.length_c   1.000
_cell.angle_alpha   90.00
_cell.angle_beta   90.00
_cell.angle_gamma   90.00
#
_symmetry.space_group_name_H-M   'P 1'
#
loop_
_entity.id
_entity.type
_entity.pdbx_description
1 polymer ?
#
loop_
_entity_poly.entity_id
_entity_poly.type
_entity_poly.pdbx_seq_one_letter_code
_entity_poly.pdbx_strand_id
1 'polypeptide(L)'
;MRNLYFGIIGLLIGFIAGFFYANHYNRANAPSPSPTMTGQLPPGHPPIGPSEGEIAQSVQRADEQPQNFDAQIAAGTLLYRAGRLEQALKYFERANTLRPDDYNTLVQLGNIHFDLGDHYLQHQDVPQANAHFREAGRWYERALARNPEDVNVRTDYGLTFYKRQPRELERAIAEYRRALVAEPKHPQALHNLIVALTEKGELEEAEALLKRLEEVAPGAHILETLRQEIATRRRQRGA
;
A
#
# COMPACT_ATOMS: atom_id res chain seq x y z
N MET A 1 -7.57 39.39 1.87
CA MET A 1 -6.66 38.28 2.29
C MET A 1 -6.83 37.97 3.79
N ARG A 2 -8.00 37.45 4.22
CA ARG A 2 -8.23 37.10 5.65
C ARG A 2 -9.06 35.83 5.90
N ASN A 3 -9.63 35.21 4.85
CA ASN A 3 -10.53 34.05 5.02
C ASN A 3 -9.90 32.70 4.63
N LEU A 4 -8.64 32.68 4.14
CA LEU A 4 -7.93 31.44 3.81
C LEU A 4 -7.23 30.79 5.03
N TYR A 5 -7.05 31.56 6.11
CA TYR A 5 -6.38 31.07 7.33
C TYR A 5 -7.30 30.23 8.24
N PHE A 6 -8.62 30.39 8.19
CA PHE A 6 -9.54 29.60 9.03
C PHE A 6 -9.80 28.17 8.51
N GLY A 7 -9.69 27.92 7.20
CA GLY A 7 -9.87 26.59 6.61
C GLY A 7 -8.72 25.62 6.88
N ILE A 8 -7.49 26.12 6.97
CA ILE A 8 -6.28 25.32 7.23
C ILE A 8 -6.15 24.97 8.72
N ILE A 9 -6.64 25.86 9.61
CA ILE A 9 -6.62 25.63 11.06
C ILE A 9 -7.67 24.56 11.47
N GLY A 10 -8.83 24.50 10.81
CA GLY A 10 -9.86 23.49 11.10
C GLY A 10 -9.44 22.05 10.76
N LEU A 11 -8.66 21.86 9.68
CA LEU A 11 -8.20 20.53 9.23
C LEU A 11 -7.03 20.00 10.08
N LEU A 12 -6.18 20.90 10.60
CA LEU A 12 -5.12 20.55 11.55
C LEU A 12 -5.67 20.24 12.96
N ILE A 13 -6.72 20.94 13.43
CA ILE A 13 -7.38 20.65 14.71
C ILE A 13 -8.15 19.31 14.66
N GLY A 14 -8.74 18.96 13.51
CA GLY A 14 -9.45 17.68 13.34
C GLY A 14 -8.53 16.45 13.41
N PHE A 15 -7.31 16.53 12.85
CA PHE A 15 -6.33 15.45 12.93
C PHE A 15 -5.71 15.33 14.34
N ILE A 16 -5.50 16.46 15.03
CA ILE A 16 -5.04 16.48 16.43
C ILE A 16 -6.14 15.90 17.34
N ALA A 17 -7.42 16.30 17.19
CA ALA A 17 -8.52 15.76 17.98
C ALA A 17 -8.77 14.26 17.72
N GLY A 18 -8.66 13.79 16.48
CA GLY A 18 -8.79 12.37 16.14
C GLY A 18 -7.65 11.50 16.71
N PHE A 19 -6.41 12.00 16.66
CA PHE A 19 -5.25 11.34 17.27
C PHE A 19 -5.38 11.30 18.81
N PHE A 20 -5.85 12.37 19.46
CA PHE A 20 -6.06 12.39 20.92
C PHE A 20 -7.30 11.59 21.37
N TYR A 21 -8.34 11.47 20.55
CA TYR A 21 -9.52 10.64 20.86
C TYR A 21 -9.21 9.14 20.76
N ALA A 22 -8.50 8.71 19.73
CA ALA A 22 -7.98 7.33 19.61
C ALA A 22 -7.00 6.98 20.75
N ASN A 23 -6.24 7.97 21.21
CA ASN A 23 -5.32 7.84 22.35
C ASN A 23 -6.04 7.89 23.73
N HIS A 24 -7.19 8.57 23.85
CA HIS A 24 -7.99 8.66 25.08
C HIS A 24 -8.87 7.42 25.30
N TYR A 25 -9.50 6.88 24.23
CA TYR A 25 -10.33 5.67 24.32
C TYR A 25 -9.52 4.41 24.67
N ASN A 26 -8.28 4.29 24.15
CA ASN A 26 -7.34 3.23 24.55
C ASN A 26 -6.89 3.35 26.01
N ARG A 27 -7.03 4.53 26.65
CA ARG A 27 -6.70 4.76 28.06
C ARG A 27 -7.88 4.58 29.02
N ALA A 28 -9.11 4.81 28.57
CA ALA A 28 -10.31 4.76 29.43
C ALA A 28 -10.75 3.33 29.77
N ASN A 29 -10.43 2.35 28.92
CA ASN A 29 -10.81 0.93 29.08
C ASN A 29 -9.61 -0.01 29.31
N ALA A 30 -8.40 0.53 29.42
CA ALA A 30 -7.24 -0.23 29.85
C ALA A 30 -7.18 -0.22 31.39
N PRO A 31 -6.83 -1.34 32.06
CA PRO A 31 -6.50 -1.29 33.47
C PRO A 31 -5.42 -0.22 33.71
N SER A 32 -5.60 0.59 34.75
CA SER A 32 -4.77 1.75 35.06
C SER A 32 -3.29 1.45 34.81
N PRO A 33 -2.62 2.15 33.88
CA PRO A 33 -1.22 1.91 33.62
C PRO A 33 -0.43 2.24 34.88
N SER A 34 0.31 1.25 35.38
CA SER A 34 1.37 1.49 36.35
C SER A 34 2.30 2.58 35.78
N PRO A 35 2.80 3.51 36.61
CA PRO A 35 3.36 4.79 36.17
C PRO A 35 4.75 4.70 35.53
N THR A 36 5.05 3.66 34.75
CA THR A 36 6.42 3.36 34.27
C THR A 36 6.53 2.97 32.80
N MET A 37 5.49 3.14 31.98
CA MET A 37 5.60 2.94 30.53
C MET A 37 6.08 4.25 29.86
N THR A 38 7.39 4.50 29.97
CA THR A 38 8.12 5.25 28.92
C THR A 38 7.90 4.51 27.60
N GLY A 39 7.90 5.21 26.45
CA GLY A 39 7.75 4.63 25.11
C GLY A 39 8.94 3.74 24.67
N GLN A 40 9.54 3.00 25.60
CA GLN A 40 10.55 1.99 25.35
C GLN A 40 9.85 0.64 25.22
N LEU A 41 10.18 -0.07 24.14
CA LEU A 41 9.80 -1.48 23.98
C LEU A 41 10.22 -2.27 25.23
N PRO A 42 9.45 -3.30 25.65
CA PRO A 42 9.79 -4.12 26.80
C PRO A 42 11.24 -4.63 26.72
N PRO A 43 11.96 -4.72 27.85
CA PRO A 43 13.29 -5.32 27.88
C PRO A 43 13.26 -6.72 27.25
N GLY A 44 14.03 -6.93 26.19
CA GLY A 44 14.08 -8.21 25.47
C GLY A 44 13.11 -8.36 24.29
N HIS A 45 12.38 -7.30 23.89
CA HIS A 45 11.65 -7.33 22.62
C HIS A 45 12.66 -7.47 21.45
N PRO A 46 12.46 -8.43 20.53
CA PRO A 46 13.35 -8.58 19.37
C PRO A 46 13.36 -7.30 18.51
N PRO A 47 14.46 -6.99 17.82
CA PRO A 47 14.54 -5.79 16.98
C PRO A 47 13.41 -5.74 15.94
N ILE A 48 12.82 -4.57 15.75
CA ILE A 48 11.81 -4.32 14.73
C ILE A 48 12.55 -4.05 13.41
N GLY A 49 12.55 -5.04 12.51
CA GLY A 49 13.29 -4.97 11.26
C GLY A 49 14.73 -5.49 11.37
N PRO A 50 15.43 -5.63 10.23
CA PRO A 50 16.80 -6.12 10.22
C PRO A 50 17.76 -5.11 10.87
N SER A 51 18.76 -5.61 11.58
CA SER A 51 19.81 -4.79 12.17
C SER A 51 20.73 -4.22 11.08
N GLU A 52 21.35 -3.07 11.37
CA GLU A 52 22.34 -2.47 10.47
C GLU A 52 23.51 -3.42 10.16
N GLY A 53 23.90 -4.27 11.11
CA GLY A 53 24.93 -5.29 10.91
C GLY A 53 24.52 -6.37 9.91
N GLU A 54 23.28 -6.86 9.98
CA GLU A 54 22.74 -7.83 9.03
C GLU A 54 22.64 -7.23 7.62
N ILE A 55 22.15 -5.99 7.51
CA ILE A 55 22.07 -5.27 6.24
C ILE A 55 23.47 -5.12 5.65
N ALA A 56 24.43 -4.59 6.43
CA ALA A 56 25.79 -4.37 5.97
C ALA A 56 26.47 -5.66 5.51
N GLN A 57 26.33 -6.75 6.27
CA GLN A 57 26.90 -8.04 5.91
C GLN A 57 26.28 -8.61 4.63
N SER A 58 24.95 -8.49 4.47
CA SER A 58 24.27 -8.98 3.26
C SER A 58 24.63 -8.16 2.03
N VAL A 59 24.73 -6.84 2.18
CA VAL A 59 25.18 -5.92 1.11
C VAL A 59 26.62 -6.23 0.71
N GLN A 60 27.52 -6.38 1.67
CA GLN A 60 28.91 -6.74 1.40
C GLN A 60 29.00 -8.05 0.63
N ARG A 61 28.27 -9.09 1.06
CA ARG A 61 28.24 -10.38 0.34
C ARG A 61 27.73 -10.24 -1.09
N ALA A 62 26.68 -9.43 -1.31
CA ALA A 62 26.14 -9.19 -2.63
C ALA A 62 27.11 -8.42 -3.54
N ASP A 63 27.88 -7.47 -2.99
CA ASP A 63 28.88 -6.73 -3.74
C ASP A 63 30.15 -7.56 -4.04
N GLU A 64 30.57 -8.44 -3.12
CA GLU A 64 31.67 -9.39 -3.33
C GLU A 64 31.29 -10.51 -4.32
N GLN A 65 30.01 -10.83 -4.43
CA GLN A 65 29.48 -11.89 -5.30
C GLN A 65 28.41 -11.35 -6.25
N PRO A 66 28.78 -10.46 -7.20
CA PRO A 66 27.80 -9.76 -8.04
C PRO A 66 27.02 -10.69 -8.99
N GLN A 67 27.54 -11.89 -9.26
CA GLN A 67 26.87 -12.91 -10.08
C GLN A 67 26.06 -13.93 -9.26
N ASN A 68 26.03 -13.80 -7.94
CA ASN A 68 25.24 -14.68 -7.07
C ASN A 68 23.83 -14.10 -6.88
N PHE A 69 22.85 -14.71 -7.54
CA PHE A 69 21.44 -14.30 -7.48
C PHE A 69 20.90 -14.27 -6.04
N ASP A 70 21.15 -15.31 -5.25
CA ASP A 70 20.62 -15.40 -3.89
C ASP A 70 21.23 -14.32 -2.98
N ALA A 71 22.50 -13.97 -3.20
CA ALA A 71 23.14 -12.86 -2.50
C ALA A 71 22.49 -11.51 -2.86
N GLN A 72 22.17 -11.27 -4.14
CA GLN A 72 21.45 -10.05 -4.56
C GLN A 72 20.05 -10.00 -3.93
N ILE A 73 19.30 -11.10 -3.96
CA ILE A 73 17.97 -11.20 -3.36
C ILE A 73 18.01 -10.94 -1.85
N ALA A 74 18.97 -11.53 -1.13
CA ALA A 74 19.12 -11.34 0.30
C ALA A 74 19.37 -9.87 0.65
N ALA A 75 20.31 -9.21 -0.03
CA ALA A 75 20.60 -7.80 0.19
C ALA A 75 19.37 -6.91 -0.13
N GLY A 76 18.75 -7.12 -1.29
CA GLY A 76 17.55 -6.37 -1.69
C GLY A 76 16.40 -6.53 -0.69
N THR A 77 16.17 -7.74 -0.19
CA THR A 77 15.10 -8.04 0.77
C THR A 77 15.32 -7.34 2.11
N LEU A 78 16.54 -7.39 2.66
CA LEU A 78 16.85 -6.72 3.92
C LEU A 78 16.76 -5.19 3.79
N LEU A 79 17.23 -4.63 2.67
CA LEU A 79 17.11 -3.20 2.40
C LEU A 79 15.65 -2.75 2.25
N TYR A 80 14.83 -3.55 1.57
CA TYR A 80 13.39 -3.30 1.42
C TYR A 80 12.70 -3.28 2.79
N ARG A 81 12.97 -4.27 3.63
CA ARG A 81 12.44 -4.35 5.00
C ARG A 81 12.92 -3.21 5.91
N ALA A 82 14.07 -2.62 5.60
CA ALA A 82 14.61 -1.44 6.28
C ALA A 82 14.06 -0.11 5.71
N GLY A 83 13.17 -0.15 4.72
CA GLY A 83 12.63 1.04 4.04
C GLY A 83 13.63 1.76 3.14
N ARG A 84 14.79 1.15 2.84
CA ARG A 84 15.83 1.72 1.97
C ARG A 84 15.55 1.35 0.51
N LEU A 85 14.44 1.89 -0.02
CA LEU A 85 13.82 1.45 -1.27
C LEU A 85 14.76 1.58 -2.49
N GLU A 86 15.46 2.70 -2.63
CA GLU A 86 16.39 2.93 -3.76
C GLU A 86 17.59 1.98 -3.72
N GLN A 87 18.08 1.68 -2.51
CA GLN A 87 19.16 0.69 -2.34
C GLN A 87 18.63 -0.71 -2.65
N ALA A 88 17.43 -1.05 -2.19
CA ALA A 88 16.81 -2.34 -2.50
C ALA A 88 16.63 -2.54 -4.01
N LEU A 89 16.16 -1.50 -4.72
CA LEU A 89 15.96 -1.50 -6.16
C LEU A 89 17.22 -1.93 -6.91
N LYS A 90 18.38 -1.35 -6.57
CA LYS A 90 19.68 -1.69 -7.16
C LYS A 90 19.98 -3.19 -7.10
N TYR A 91 19.73 -3.86 -5.96
CA TYR A 91 20.02 -5.29 -5.82
C TYR A 91 18.98 -6.16 -6.52
N PHE A 92 17.71 -5.78 -6.51
CA PHE A 92 16.68 -6.51 -7.27
C PHE A 92 16.86 -6.37 -8.79
N GLU A 93 17.35 -5.23 -9.30
CA GLU A 93 17.70 -5.07 -10.71
C GLU A 93 18.87 -5.96 -11.13
N ARG A 94 19.89 -6.08 -10.26
CA ARG A 94 20.99 -7.04 -10.45
C ARG A 94 20.48 -8.48 -10.44
N ALA A 95 19.61 -8.84 -9.49
CA ALA A 95 18.98 -10.16 -9.45
C ALA A 95 18.22 -10.46 -10.75
N ASN A 96 17.42 -9.51 -11.24
CA ASN A 96 16.70 -9.64 -12.52
C ASN A 96 17.63 -9.70 -13.73
N THR A 97 18.83 -9.10 -13.67
CA THR A 97 19.85 -9.27 -14.73
C THR A 97 20.38 -10.71 -14.78
N LEU A 98 20.53 -11.36 -13.62
CA LEU A 98 21.04 -12.73 -13.52
C LEU A 98 19.99 -13.78 -13.88
N ARG A 99 18.74 -13.55 -13.47
CA ARG A 99 17.59 -14.41 -13.80
C ARG A 99 16.47 -13.53 -14.32
N PRO A 100 16.50 -13.17 -15.62
CA PRO A 100 15.43 -12.40 -16.22
C PRO A 100 14.14 -13.21 -16.11
N ASP A 101 13.10 -12.55 -15.61
CA ASP A 101 11.76 -13.11 -15.43
C ASP A 101 11.54 -14.11 -14.29
N ASP A 102 12.44 -14.15 -13.31
CA ASP A 102 12.10 -14.76 -12.01
C ASP A 102 10.87 -14.06 -11.41
N TYR A 103 9.78 -14.81 -11.22
CA TYR A 103 8.49 -14.27 -10.83
C TYR A 103 8.56 -13.40 -9.56
N ASN A 104 9.20 -13.91 -8.51
CA ASN A 104 9.29 -13.21 -7.23
C ASN A 104 10.10 -11.92 -7.37
N THR A 105 11.17 -11.94 -8.16
CA THR A 105 11.98 -10.75 -8.46
C THR A 105 11.16 -9.70 -9.21
N LEU A 106 10.34 -10.10 -10.20
CA LEU A 106 9.44 -9.20 -10.92
C LEU A 106 8.42 -8.56 -9.98
N VAL A 107 7.79 -9.34 -9.10
CA VAL A 107 6.83 -8.82 -8.11
C VAL A 107 7.52 -7.84 -7.16
N GLN A 108 8.71 -8.17 -6.65
CA GLN A 108 9.45 -7.29 -5.74
C GLN A 108 9.89 -5.98 -6.40
N LEU A 109 10.30 -6.00 -7.67
CA LEU A 109 10.56 -4.77 -8.42
C LEU A 109 9.29 -3.93 -8.57
N GLY A 110 8.15 -4.56 -8.84
CA GLY A 110 6.84 -3.91 -8.84
C GLY A 110 6.51 -3.22 -7.53
N ASN A 111 6.66 -3.95 -6.41
CA ASN A 111 6.40 -3.47 -5.06
C ASN A 111 7.31 -2.27 -4.70
N ILE A 112 8.61 -2.37 -4.97
CA ILE A 112 9.57 -1.28 -4.68
C ILE A 112 9.22 -0.02 -5.45
N HIS A 113 8.92 -0.14 -6.75
CA HIS A 113 8.49 1.02 -7.54
C HIS A 113 7.14 1.55 -7.05
N PHE A 114 6.20 0.71 -6.61
CA PHE A 114 4.95 1.17 -6.04
C PHE A 114 5.18 2.01 -4.78
N ASP A 115 6.00 1.51 -3.86
CA ASP A 115 6.32 2.18 -2.59
C ASP A 115 7.09 3.50 -2.82
N LEU A 116 8.03 3.52 -3.78
CA LEU A 116 8.68 4.76 -4.21
C LEU A 116 7.66 5.75 -4.79
N GLY A 117 6.70 5.26 -5.58
CA GLY A 117 5.62 6.08 -6.11
C GLY A 117 4.79 6.73 -5.02
N ASP A 118 4.39 5.94 -4.01
CA ASP A 118 3.67 6.44 -2.83
C ASP A 118 4.53 7.43 -2.02
N HIS A 119 5.83 7.16 -1.86
CA HIS A 119 6.76 8.08 -1.19
C HIS A 119 6.84 9.44 -1.90
N TYR A 120 7.05 9.47 -3.21
CA TYR A 120 7.10 10.72 -3.97
C TYR A 120 5.76 11.45 -3.96
N LEU A 121 4.64 10.71 -4.01
CA LEU A 121 3.31 11.29 -3.96
C LEU A 121 3.05 11.99 -2.62
N GLN A 122 3.50 11.41 -1.50
CA GLN A 122 3.43 12.04 -0.17
C GLN A 122 4.26 13.34 -0.09
N HIS A 123 5.36 13.41 -0.84
CA HIS A 123 6.20 14.61 -0.96
C HIS A 123 5.73 15.56 -2.08
N GLN A 124 4.54 15.33 -2.64
CA GLN A 124 3.91 16.14 -3.67
C GLN A 124 4.69 16.18 -5.01
N ASP A 125 5.63 15.26 -5.23
CA ASP A 125 6.30 15.08 -6.51
C ASP A 125 5.49 14.12 -7.39
N VAL A 126 4.42 14.66 -7.96
CA VAL A 126 3.52 13.92 -8.85
C VAL A 126 4.24 13.35 -10.09
N PRO A 127 5.14 14.09 -10.78
CA PRO A 127 5.87 13.52 -11.92
C PRO A 127 6.69 12.28 -11.55
N GLN A 128 7.45 12.30 -10.45
CA GLN A 128 8.21 11.13 -10.00
C GLN A 128 7.29 10.01 -9.54
N ALA A 129 6.25 10.32 -8.77
CA ALA A 129 5.26 9.33 -8.36
C ALA A 129 4.65 8.59 -9.57
N ASN A 130 4.21 9.33 -10.59
CA ASN A 130 3.67 8.75 -11.81
C ASN A 130 4.70 7.96 -12.63
N ALA A 131 5.98 8.33 -12.59
CA ALA A 131 7.04 7.53 -13.21
C ALA A 131 7.18 6.17 -12.51
N HIS A 132 7.26 6.19 -11.18
CA HIS A 132 7.34 4.99 -10.36
C HIS A 132 6.09 4.10 -10.48
N PHE A 133 4.87 4.64 -10.46
CA PHE A 133 3.66 3.85 -10.72
C PHE A 133 3.60 3.27 -12.14
N ARG A 134 4.26 3.88 -13.13
CA ARG A 134 4.40 3.30 -14.47
C ARG A 134 5.40 2.15 -14.50
N GLU A 135 6.53 2.28 -13.82
CA GLU A 135 7.47 1.16 -13.64
C GLU A 135 6.83 -0.01 -12.91
N ALA A 136 6.16 0.24 -11.77
CA ALA A 136 5.45 -0.78 -11.01
C ALA A 136 4.47 -1.55 -11.90
N GLY A 137 3.69 -0.82 -12.71
CA GLY A 137 2.76 -1.43 -13.66
C GLY A 137 3.44 -2.36 -14.68
N ARG A 138 4.61 -1.98 -15.20
CA ARG A 138 5.34 -2.83 -16.16
C ARG A 138 5.91 -4.10 -15.50
N TRP A 139 6.39 -3.99 -14.27
CA TRP A 139 6.88 -5.15 -13.52
C TRP A 139 5.76 -6.11 -13.17
N TYR A 140 4.60 -5.62 -12.70
CA TYR A 140 3.43 -6.45 -12.45
C TYR A 140 2.87 -7.08 -13.73
N GLU A 141 2.85 -6.36 -14.85
CA GLU A 141 2.45 -6.93 -16.14
C GLU A 141 3.36 -8.10 -16.55
N ARG A 142 4.68 -7.96 -16.37
CA ARG A 142 5.63 -9.06 -16.61
C ARG A 142 5.42 -10.22 -15.63
N ALA A 143 5.16 -9.95 -14.36
CA ALA A 143 4.87 -10.98 -13.37
C ALA A 143 3.58 -11.75 -13.75
N LEU A 144 2.53 -11.05 -14.15
CA LEU A 144 1.26 -11.64 -14.61
C LEU A 144 1.40 -12.41 -15.93
N ALA A 145 2.39 -12.09 -16.76
CA ALA A 145 2.72 -12.92 -17.93
C ALA A 145 3.33 -14.28 -17.52
N ARG A 146 3.91 -14.39 -16.32
CA ARG A 146 4.45 -15.64 -15.76
C ARG A 146 3.43 -16.39 -14.92
N ASN A 147 2.61 -15.68 -14.15
CA ASN A 147 1.50 -16.22 -13.39
C ASN A 147 0.23 -15.39 -13.59
N PRO A 148 -0.58 -15.71 -14.62
CA PRO A 148 -1.78 -14.92 -14.95
C PRO A 148 -2.88 -14.96 -13.89
N GLU A 149 -2.85 -15.95 -13.00
CA GLU A 149 -3.90 -16.19 -12.00
C GLU A 149 -3.58 -15.57 -10.63
N ASP A 150 -2.43 -14.90 -10.47
CA ASP A 150 -2.11 -14.24 -9.20
C ASP A 150 -3.01 -13.02 -8.98
N VAL A 151 -3.99 -13.21 -8.10
CA VAL A 151 -5.00 -12.21 -7.75
C VAL A 151 -4.40 -11.05 -6.97
N ASN A 152 -3.38 -11.29 -6.14
CA ASN A 152 -2.71 -10.23 -5.39
C ASN A 152 -1.97 -9.31 -6.34
N VAL A 153 -1.13 -9.86 -7.22
CA VAL A 153 -0.37 -9.06 -8.21
C VAL A 153 -1.30 -8.33 -9.17
N ARG A 154 -2.41 -8.96 -9.59
CA ARG A 154 -3.42 -8.28 -10.41
C ARG A 154 -4.09 -7.13 -9.67
N THR A 155 -4.38 -7.30 -8.39
CA THR A 155 -4.92 -6.25 -7.54
C THR A 155 -3.92 -5.10 -7.40
N ASP A 156 -2.64 -5.40 -7.15
CA ASP A 156 -1.59 -4.37 -7.04
C ASP A 156 -1.34 -3.67 -8.38
N TYR A 157 -1.45 -4.39 -9.50
CA TYR A 157 -1.43 -3.79 -10.84
C TYR A 157 -2.55 -2.76 -11.03
N GLY A 158 -3.79 -3.11 -10.65
CA GLY A 158 -4.92 -2.18 -10.64
C GLY A 158 -4.66 -0.95 -9.76
N LEU A 159 -4.02 -1.15 -8.61
CA LEU A 159 -3.69 -0.08 -7.67
C LEU A 159 -2.73 0.96 -8.26
N THR A 160 -1.82 0.55 -9.17
CA THR A 160 -0.95 1.50 -9.88
C THR A 160 -1.75 2.54 -10.69
N PHE A 161 -2.87 2.15 -11.30
CA PHE A 161 -3.74 3.05 -12.07
C PHE A 161 -4.56 3.96 -11.17
N TYR A 162 -4.99 3.42 -10.02
CA TYR A 162 -5.73 4.19 -9.02
C TYR A 162 -4.87 5.27 -8.34
N LYS A 163 -3.57 5.02 -8.14
CA LYS A 163 -2.68 5.95 -7.43
C LYS A 163 -2.13 7.10 -8.28
N ARG A 164 -2.02 6.92 -9.59
CA ARG A 164 -1.56 7.97 -10.52
C ARG A 164 -2.41 9.23 -10.44
N GLN A 165 -1.81 10.37 -10.82
CA GLN A 165 -2.48 11.66 -10.88
C GLN A 165 -2.39 12.26 -12.29
N PRO A 166 -3.51 12.45 -13.01
CA PRO A 166 -4.88 12.08 -12.63
C PRO A 166 -5.07 10.56 -12.56
N ARG A 167 -6.05 10.11 -11.77
CA ARG A 167 -6.37 8.69 -11.60
C ARG A 167 -6.91 8.09 -12.89
N GLU A 168 -6.51 6.86 -13.19
CA GLU A 168 -6.99 6.09 -14.33
C GLU A 168 -8.06 5.07 -13.85
N LEU A 169 -9.19 5.56 -13.35
CA LEU A 169 -10.20 4.76 -12.63
C LEU A 169 -10.76 3.59 -13.44
N GLU A 170 -11.03 3.77 -14.73
CA GLU A 170 -11.53 2.72 -15.62
C GLU A 170 -10.59 1.51 -15.68
N ARG A 171 -9.28 1.77 -15.74
CA ARG A 171 -8.26 0.72 -15.81
C ARG A 171 -8.13 0.00 -14.47
N ALA A 172 -8.15 0.74 -13.37
CA ALA A 172 -8.13 0.16 -12.02
C ALA A 172 -9.34 -0.79 -11.83
N ILE A 173 -10.55 -0.30 -12.15
CA ILE A 173 -11.79 -1.08 -12.06
C ILE A 173 -11.72 -2.35 -12.92
N ALA A 174 -11.19 -2.27 -14.14
CA ALA A 174 -11.06 -3.42 -15.02
C ALA A 174 -10.17 -4.51 -14.41
N GLU A 175 -9.02 -4.15 -13.84
CA GLU A 175 -8.11 -5.12 -13.22
C GLU A 175 -8.67 -5.70 -11.92
N TYR A 176 -9.33 -4.90 -11.07
CA TYR A 176 -10.00 -5.43 -9.87
C TYR A 176 -11.14 -6.39 -10.23
N ARG A 177 -11.92 -6.10 -11.27
CA ARG A 177 -12.94 -7.02 -11.77
C ARG A 177 -12.33 -8.33 -12.27
N ARG A 178 -11.22 -8.28 -13.01
CA ARG A 178 -10.50 -9.48 -13.45
C ARG A 178 -9.96 -10.28 -12.26
N ALA A 179 -9.45 -9.62 -11.23
CA ALA A 179 -9.03 -10.26 -9.98
C ALA A 179 -10.21 -11.01 -9.32
N LEU A 180 -11.40 -10.38 -9.25
CA LEU A 180 -12.60 -10.96 -8.66
C LEU A 180 -13.29 -12.03 -9.52
N VAL A 181 -12.97 -12.13 -10.82
CA VAL A 181 -13.36 -13.28 -11.65
C VAL A 181 -12.59 -14.52 -11.22
N ALA A 182 -11.28 -14.38 -10.96
CA ALA A 182 -10.43 -15.49 -10.53
C ALA A 182 -10.71 -15.88 -9.07
N GLU A 183 -10.79 -14.90 -8.16
CA GLU A 183 -11.13 -15.12 -6.76
C GLU A 183 -12.29 -14.23 -6.30
N PRO A 184 -13.54 -14.73 -6.39
CA PRO A 184 -14.73 -14.01 -5.99
C PRO A 184 -14.75 -13.51 -4.53
N LYS A 185 -13.91 -14.03 -3.64
CA LYS A 185 -13.93 -13.66 -2.22
C LYS A 185 -12.68 -12.91 -1.79
N HIS A 186 -11.89 -12.39 -2.74
CA HIS A 186 -10.65 -11.68 -2.44
C HIS A 186 -10.92 -10.33 -1.74
N PRO A 187 -10.65 -10.16 -0.43
CA PRO A 187 -11.13 -9.01 0.33
C PRO A 187 -10.52 -7.69 -0.13
N GLN A 188 -9.22 -7.67 -0.46
CA GLN A 188 -8.53 -6.46 -0.91
C GLN A 188 -9.00 -6.01 -2.30
N ALA A 189 -9.33 -6.96 -3.19
CA ALA A 189 -9.85 -6.61 -4.51
C ALA A 189 -11.28 -6.07 -4.42
N LEU A 190 -12.12 -6.65 -3.55
CA LEU A 190 -13.45 -6.11 -3.24
C LEU A 190 -13.36 -4.69 -2.69
N HIS A 191 -12.51 -4.48 -1.67
CA HIS A 191 -12.27 -3.17 -1.08
C HIS A 191 -11.84 -2.13 -2.13
N ASN A 192 -10.80 -2.43 -2.92
CA ASN A 192 -10.27 -1.50 -3.89
C ASN A 192 -11.27 -1.19 -5.02
N LEU A 193 -12.09 -2.17 -5.42
CA LEU A 193 -13.16 -1.96 -6.40
C LEU A 193 -14.28 -1.06 -5.84
N ILE A 194 -14.70 -1.27 -4.59
CA ILE A 194 -15.71 -0.42 -3.92
C ILE A 194 -15.23 1.03 -3.89
N VAL A 195 -13.98 1.28 -3.49
CA VAL A 195 -13.39 2.62 -3.43
C VAL A 195 -13.37 3.25 -4.83
N ALA A 196 -12.87 2.55 -5.84
CA ALA A 196 -12.77 3.07 -7.20
C ALA A 196 -14.15 3.37 -7.83
N LEU A 197 -15.15 2.50 -7.61
CA LEU A 197 -16.52 2.73 -8.07
C LEU A 197 -17.18 3.91 -7.35
N THR A 198 -16.94 4.04 -6.04
CA THR A 198 -17.45 5.17 -5.25
C THR A 198 -16.90 6.50 -5.76
N GLU A 199 -15.60 6.56 -6.05
CA GLU A 199 -14.97 7.77 -6.59
C GLU A 199 -15.53 8.12 -7.98
N LYS A 200 -15.66 7.11 -8.84
CA LYS A 200 -16.27 7.21 -10.18
C LYS A 200 -17.76 7.61 -10.14
N GLY A 201 -18.44 7.31 -9.03
CA GLY A 201 -19.85 7.60 -8.82
C GLY A 201 -20.80 6.46 -9.17
N GLU A 202 -20.30 5.25 -9.39
CA GLU A 202 -21.08 4.03 -9.64
C GLU A 202 -21.55 3.42 -8.30
N LEU A 203 -22.42 4.17 -7.60
CA LEU A 203 -22.72 3.93 -6.19
C LEU A 203 -23.55 2.66 -5.95
N GLU A 204 -24.43 2.30 -6.88
CA GLU A 204 -25.29 1.12 -6.78
C GLU A 204 -24.45 -0.16 -6.81
N GLU A 205 -23.44 -0.24 -7.68
CA GLU A 205 -22.52 -1.38 -7.74
C GLU A 205 -21.61 -1.41 -6.51
N ALA A 206 -21.13 -0.25 -6.05
CA ALA A 206 -20.32 -0.17 -4.83
C ALA A 206 -21.07 -0.71 -3.59
N GLU A 207 -22.37 -0.42 -3.45
CA GLU A 207 -23.18 -0.96 -2.35
C GLU A 207 -23.41 -2.46 -2.44
N ALA A 208 -23.62 -2.99 -3.64
CA ALA A 208 -23.76 -4.43 -3.84
C ALA A 208 -22.47 -5.16 -3.43
N LEU A 209 -21.31 -4.61 -3.80
CA LEU A 209 -20.01 -5.15 -3.43
C LEU A 209 -19.70 -4.99 -1.94
N LEU A 210 -20.15 -3.90 -1.30
CA LEU A 210 -20.00 -3.71 0.14
C LEU A 210 -20.70 -4.83 0.94
N LYS A 211 -21.92 -5.22 0.53
CA LYS A 211 -22.64 -6.34 1.16
C LYS A 211 -21.85 -7.65 1.05
N ARG A 212 -21.27 -7.91 -0.13
CA ARG A 212 -20.42 -9.09 -0.36
C ARG A 212 -19.13 -9.04 0.46
N LEU A 213 -18.50 -7.88 0.62
CA LEU A 213 -17.33 -7.73 1.48
C LEU A 213 -17.67 -7.99 2.95
N GLU A 214 -18.85 -7.56 3.41
CA GLU A 214 -19.36 -7.83 4.76
C GLU A 214 -19.60 -9.33 5.01
N GLU A 215 -20.08 -10.07 4.00
CA GLU A 215 -20.19 -11.54 4.07
C GLU A 215 -18.83 -12.25 4.12
N VAL A 216 -17.85 -11.75 3.37
CA VAL A 216 -16.50 -12.34 3.28
C VAL A 216 -15.66 -12.04 4.52
N ALA A 217 -15.76 -10.82 5.06
CA ALA A 217 -14.95 -10.34 6.18
C ALA A 217 -15.84 -9.62 7.22
N PRO A 218 -16.73 -10.36 7.91
CA PRO A 218 -17.61 -9.78 8.91
C PRO A 218 -16.77 -9.17 10.05
N GLY A 219 -17.02 -7.89 10.36
CA GLY A 219 -16.29 -7.17 11.41
C GLY A 219 -15.03 -6.45 10.93
N ALA A 220 -14.73 -6.42 9.63
CA ALA A 220 -13.67 -5.57 9.11
C ALA A 220 -13.99 -4.08 9.40
N HIS A 221 -13.10 -3.39 10.10
CA HIS A 221 -13.29 -1.99 10.52
C HIS A 221 -13.58 -1.04 9.35
N ILE A 222 -13.07 -1.38 8.15
CA ILE A 222 -13.22 -0.60 6.93
C ILE A 222 -14.68 -0.54 6.41
N LEU A 223 -15.54 -1.50 6.78
CA LEU A 223 -16.91 -1.59 6.27
C LEU A 223 -17.72 -0.32 6.53
N GLU A 224 -17.60 0.24 7.75
CA GLU A 224 -18.34 1.45 8.11
C GLU A 224 -17.80 2.69 7.38
N THR A 225 -16.49 2.78 7.21
CA THR A 225 -15.87 3.85 6.42
C THR A 225 -16.36 3.84 4.97
N LEU A 226 -16.39 2.67 4.31
CA LEU A 226 -16.89 2.55 2.94
C LEU A 226 -18.38 2.91 2.84
N ARG A 227 -19.18 2.48 3.82
CA ARG A 227 -20.61 2.82 3.89
C ARG A 227 -20.83 4.33 3.97
N GLN A 228 -20.04 5.02 4.77
CA GLN A 228 -20.09 6.48 4.93
C GLN A 228 -19.62 7.22 3.67
N GLU A 229 -18.56 6.72 3.02
CA GLU A 229 -18.04 7.26 1.76
C GLU A 229 -19.12 7.24 0.66
N ILE A 230 -19.74 6.08 0.44
CA ILE A 230 -20.82 5.89 -0.52
C ILE A 230 -22.00 6.82 -0.22
N ALA A 231 -22.46 6.85 1.03
CA ALA A 231 -23.59 7.69 1.43
C ALA A 231 -23.30 9.19 1.24
N THR A 232 -22.07 9.62 1.53
CA THR A 232 -21.63 11.00 1.34
C THR A 232 -21.60 11.36 -0.14
N ARG A 233 -21.02 10.49 -0.98
CA ARG A 233 -20.96 10.69 -2.43
C ARG A 233 -22.36 10.75 -3.06
N ARG A 234 -23.30 9.94 -2.56
CA ARG A 234 -24.71 9.98 -3.01
C ARG A 234 -25.37 11.31 -2.71
N ARG A 235 -25.21 11.83 -1.49
CA ARG A 235 -25.76 13.15 -1.11
C ARG A 235 -25.20 14.26 -1.99
N GLN A 236 -23.91 14.23 -2.30
CA GLN A 236 -23.26 15.23 -3.16
C GLN A 236 -23.76 15.22 -4.62
N ARG A 237 -24.25 14.09 -5.12
CA ARG A 237 -24.82 14.01 -6.48
C ARG A 237 -26.30 14.38 -6.55
N GLY A 238 -27.02 14.30 -5.43
CA GLY A 238 -28.43 14.64 -5.34
C GLY A 238 -28.72 16.10 -4.97
N ALA A 239 -27.69 16.88 -4.60
CA ALA A 239 -27.75 18.30 -4.29
C ALA A 239 -27.26 19.14 -5.47
#